data_AF-A0A7Y5IU01-F1
#
_entry.id   AF-A0A7Y5IU01-F1
#
_cell.length_a   1.000
_cell.length_b   1.000
_cell.length_c   1.000
_cell.angle_alpha   90.00
_cell.angle_beta   90.00
_cell.angle_gamma   90.00
#
_symmetry.space_group_name_H-M   'P 1'
#
loop_
_entity.id
_entity.type
_entity.pdbx_description
1 polymer ?
#
loop_
_entity_poly.entity_id
_entity_poly.type
_entity_poly.pdbx_seq_one_letter_code
_entity_poly.pdbx_strand_id
1 'polypeptide(L)' 'MVYKGHVHRGVVVLDEGISLPEGAEVQVEPVFPETVPTLAEQFRDIIGIIDDLPEDFAENHDHYIHGVPKR' A
#
# COMPACT_ATOMS: atom_id res chain seq x y z
N MET A 1 22.49 2.06 14.72
CA MET A 1 21.79 0.82 14.33
C MET A 1 20.35 0.95 14.81
N VAL A 2 19.37 0.48 14.04
CA VAL A 2 17.96 0.49 14.44
C VAL A 2 17.53 -0.96 14.61
N TYR A 3 16.85 -1.26 15.72
CA TYR A 3 16.35 -2.60 16.01
C TYR A 3 14.84 -2.61 15.85
N LYS A 4 14.32 -3.65 15.20
CA LYS A 4 12.88 -3.88 15.10
C LYS A 4 12.41 -4.75 16.27
N GLY A 5 11.23 -4.43 16.74
CA GLY A 5 10.58 -5.18 17.80
C GLY A 5 9.10 -4.87 17.83
N HIS A 6 8.37 -5.73 18.52
CA HIS A 6 6.92 -5.65 18.64
C HIS A 6 6.54 -5.50 20.11
N VAL A 7 5.44 -4.79 20.37
CA VAL A 7 4.91 -4.67 21.72
C VAL A 7 4.11 -5.94 22.05
N HIS A 8 4.55 -6.67 23.06
CA HIS A 8 3.84 -7.81 23.63
C HIS A 8 3.52 -7.52 25.10
N ARG A 9 2.22 -7.41 25.43
CA ARG A 9 1.73 -7.12 26.79
C ARG A 9 2.34 -5.85 27.42
N GLY A 10 2.52 -4.80 26.61
CA GLY A 10 3.08 -3.53 27.07
C GLY A 10 4.62 -3.50 27.18
N VAL A 11 5.31 -4.58 26.78
CA VAL A 11 6.77 -4.65 26.73
C VAL A 11 7.23 -4.74 25.28
N VAL A 12 8.24 -3.96 24.89
CA VAL A 12 8.86 -4.07 23.56
C VAL A 12 9.77 -5.29 23.54
N VAL A 13 9.50 -6.24 22.65
CA VAL A 13 10.29 -7.45 22.42
C VAL A 13 11.02 -7.31 21.08
N LEU A 14 12.34 -7.44 21.07
CA LEU A 14 13.15 -7.39 19.85
C LEU A 14 13.06 -8.72 19.08
N ASP A 15 12.88 -8.67 17.76
CA ASP A 15 12.55 -9.86 16.97
C ASP A 15 13.72 -10.82 16.75
N GLU A 16 14.88 -10.28 16.35
CA GLU A 16 16.02 -11.06 15.85
C GLU A 16 16.86 -11.69 16.97
N GLY A 17 16.29 -11.92 18.16
CA GLY A 17 17.03 -12.45 19.31
C GLY A 17 18.14 -11.51 19.81
N ILE A 18 18.09 -10.24 19.41
CA ILE A 18 19.08 -9.23 19.78
C ILE A 18 18.91 -8.91 21.26
N SER A 19 19.99 -9.10 22.02
CA SER A 19 20.05 -8.75 23.43
C SER A 19 20.92 -7.52 23.61
N LEU A 20 20.33 -6.47 24.18
CA LEU A 20 21.08 -5.28 24.58
C LEU A 20 21.71 -5.51 25.96
N PRO A 21 22.83 -4.85 26.28
CA PRO A 21 23.41 -4.91 27.62
C PRO A 21 22.39 -4.49 28.69
N GLU A 22 22.42 -5.17 29.83
CA GLU A 22 21.60 -4.78 30.97
C GLU A 22 21.93 -3.34 31.40
N GLY A 23 20.88 -2.53 31.65
CA GLY A 23 21.03 -1.12 32.03
C GLY A 23 21.26 -0.16 30.86
N ALA A 24 21.25 -0.61 29.61
CA ALA A 24 21.32 0.27 28.46
C ALA A 24 20.06 1.16 28.37
N GLU A 25 20.26 2.48 28.27
CA GLU A 25 19.19 3.43 27.99
C GLU A 25 18.76 3.29 26.51
N VAL A 26 17.45 3.17 26.27
CA VAL A 26 16.89 2.98 24.93
C VAL A 26 15.84 4.04 24.63
N GLN A 27 15.86 4.54 23.39
CA GLN A 27 14.78 5.36 22.84
C GLN A 27 13.90 4.46 21.97
N VAL A 28 12.60 4.47 22.24
CA VAL A 28 11.61 3.71 21.47
C VAL A 28 10.85 4.67 20.56
N GLU A 29 10.86 4.40 19.27
CA GLU A 29 10.06 5.11 18.28
C GLU A 29 9.01 4.14 17.71
N PRO A 30 7.71 4.36 17.97
CA PRO A 30 6.66 3.52 17.39
C PRO A 30 6.64 3.63 15.87
N VAL A 31 6.79 2.50 15.19
CA VAL A 31 6.63 2.43 13.74
C VAL A 31 5.20 1.98 13.45
N PHE A 32 4.39 2.90 12.93
CA PHE A 32 3.09 2.56 12.39
C PHE A 32 3.24 2.17 10.93
N PRO A 33 2.63 1.07 10.46
CA PRO A 33 2.61 0.79 9.04
C PRO A 33 1.92 1.96 8.34
N GLU A 34 2.61 2.58 7.40
CA GLU A 34 1.96 3.55 6.51
C GLU A 34 0.86 2.80 5.76
N THR A 35 -0.39 3.22 5.94
CA THR A 35 -1.51 2.69 5.17
C THR A 35 -1.35 3.19 3.75
N VAL A 36 -0.73 2.38 2.89
CA VAL A 36 -0.70 2.67 1.46
C VAL A 36 -2.12 2.49 0.93
N PRO A 37 -2.75 3.53 0.36
CA PRO A 37 -4.10 3.42 -0.17
C PRO A 37 -4.12 2.38 -1.29
N THR A 38 -5.16 1.56 -1.31
CA THR A 38 -5.41 0.60 -2.39
C THR A 38 -5.61 1.32 -3.73
N LEU A 39 -5.42 0.63 -4.85
CA LEU A 39 -5.69 1.21 -6.17
C LEU A 39 -7.13 1.73 -6.29
N ALA A 40 -8.09 1.04 -5.68
CA ALA A 40 -9.48 1.48 -5.65
C ALA A 40 -9.67 2.79 -4.88
N GLU A 41 -8.92 3.01 -3.80
CA GLU A 41 -8.94 4.28 -3.06
C GLU A 41 -8.25 5.41 -3.82
N GLN A 42 -7.13 5.10 -4.49
CA GLN A 42 -6.39 6.09 -5.29
C GLN A 42 -7.17 6.57 -6.52
N PHE A 43 -7.92 5.67 -7.16
CA PHE A 43 -8.68 5.97 -8.39
C PHE A 43 -10.19 6.16 -8.17
N ARG A 44 -10.61 6.33 -6.92
CA ARG A 44 -12.04 6.44 -6.55
C ARG A 44 -12.78 7.50 -7.37
N ASP A 45 -12.13 8.61 -7.67
CA ASP A 45 -12.74 9.74 -8.38
C ASP A 45 -12.97 9.48 -9.87
N ILE A 46 -12.34 8.45 -10.45
CA ILE A 46 -12.44 8.14 -11.88
C ILE A 46 -13.09 6.78 -12.17
N ILE A 47 -13.08 5.85 -11.21
CA ILE A 47 -13.69 4.54 -11.37
C ILE A 47 -15.20 4.73 -11.59
N GLY A 48 -15.69 4.28 -12.75
CA GLY A 48 -17.11 4.34 -13.10
C GLY A 48 -17.64 5.74 -13.45
N ILE A 49 -16.76 6.69 -13.81
CA ILE A 49 -17.19 8.06 -14.17
C ILE A 49 -17.97 8.16 -15.50
N ILE A 50 -17.90 7.14 -16.36
CA ILE A 50 -18.61 7.11 -17.65
C ILE A 50 -19.55 5.91 -17.69
N ASP A 51 -20.85 6.18 -17.77
CA ASP A 51 -21.90 5.14 -17.71
C ASP A 51 -22.21 4.48 -19.07
N ASP A 52 -21.85 5.13 -20.19
CA ASP A 52 -22.27 4.74 -21.55
C ASP A 52 -21.08 4.31 -22.43
N LEU A 53 -20.12 3.57 -21.86
CA LEU A 53 -19.02 2.99 -22.62
C LEU A 53 -19.39 1.62 -23.19
N PRO A 54 -18.93 1.29 -24.41
CA PRO A 54 -18.99 -0.08 -24.93
C PRO A 54 -18.31 -1.08 -23.99
N GLU A 55 -18.87 -2.29 -23.87
CA GLU A 55 -18.32 -3.35 -23.02
C GLU A 55 -16.89 -3.75 -23.39
N ASP A 56 -16.51 -3.57 -24.66
CA ASP A 56 -15.20 -3.88 -25.22
C ASP A 56 -14.27 -2.66 -25.31
N PHE A 57 -14.61 -1.53 -24.69
CA PHE A 57 -13.85 -0.29 -24.79
C PHE A 57 -12.39 -0.43 -24.31
N ALA A 58 -12.15 -1.20 -23.25
CA ALA A 58 -10.79 -1.41 -22.73
C ALA A 58 -9.88 -2.14 -23.72
N GLU A 59 -10.42 -3.12 -24.46
CA GLU A 59 -9.68 -3.89 -25.46
C GLU A 59 -9.53 -3.13 -26.79
N ASN A 60 -10.58 -2.38 -27.16
CA ASN A 60 -10.70 -1.67 -28.43
C ASN A 60 -10.59 -0.15 -28.30
N HIS A 61 -9.87 0.34 -27.30
CA HIS A 61 -9.77 1.77 -27.01
C HIS A 61 -9.32 2.59 -28.23
N ASP A 62 -8.33 2.10 -29.00
CA ASP A 62 -7.85 2.77 -30.21
C ASP A 62 -8.95 2.88 -31.28
N HIS A 63 -9.84 1.89 -31.40
CA HIS A 63 -10.96 1.93 -32.33
C HIS A 63 -11.91 3.07 -31.98
N TYR A 64 -12.25 3.20 -30.69
CA TYR A 64 -13.21 4.21 -30.23
C TYR A 64 -12.63 5.62 -30.16
N ILE A 65 -11.34 5.77 -29.84
CA ILE A 65 -10.69 7.10 -29.74
C ILE A 65 -10.13 7.56 -31.09
N HIS A 66 -9.59 6.65 -31.89
CA HIS A 66 -8.80 6.97 -33.09
C HIS A 66 -9.38 6.41 -34.40
N GLY A 67 -10.45 5.60 -34.35
CA GLY A 67 -11.12 5.08 -35.54
C GLY A 67 -10.38 3.95 -36.26
N VAL A 68 -9.38 3.34 -35.63
CA VAL A 68 -8.68 2.19 -36.22
C VAL A 68 -9.56 0.93 -36.20
N PRO A 69 -9.29 -0.11 -37.02
CA PRO A 69 -10.01 -1.38 -36.91
C PRO A 69 -9.89 -1.99 -35.50
N LYS A 70 -10.96 -2.67 -35.03
CA LYS A 70 -10.94 -3.44 -33.79
C LYS A 70 -9.87 -4.54 -33.84
N ARG A 71 -9.30 -4.86 -32.68
CA ARG A 71 -8.27 -5.87 -32.51
C ARG A 71 -8.85 -7.27 -32.34
#